data_AF-A0A916W0J0-F1
#
_entry.id   AF-A0A916W0J0-F1
#
_cell.length_a   1.000
_cell.length_b   1.000
_cell.length_c   1.000
_cell.angle_alpha   90.00
_cell.angle_beta   90.00
_cell.angle_gamma   90.00
#
_symmetry.space_group_name_H-M   'P 1'
#
loop_
_entity.id
_entity.type
_entity.pdbx_description
1 polymer ?
#
loop_
_entity_poly.entity_id
_entity_poly.type
_entity_poly.pdbx_seq_one_letter_code
_entity_poly.pdbx_strand_id
1 'polypeptide(L)' 'MGLYLIGIGGTGAKCVEAVSKIAAVGLFNEEPIKVLFVDADETNGNLARARTSISIYKNL' A
#
# COMPACT_ATOMS: atom_id res chain seq x y z
N MET A 1 10.35 -4.63 -15.68
CA MET A 1 8.90 -4.84 -15.52
C MET A 1 8.46 -3.95 -14.36
N GLY A 2 7.24 -4.02 -13.82
CA GLY A 2 6.93 -3.36 -12.54
C GLY A 2 5.83 -4.11 -11.79
N LEU A 3 5.88 -4.12 -10.46
CA LEU A 3 4.83 -4.69 -9.62
C LEU A 3 3.69 -3.68 -9.43
N TYR A 4 2.49 -4.03 -9.86
CA TYR A 4 1.29 -3.22 -9.66
C TYR A 4 0.42 -3.85 -8.58
N LEU A 5 0.15 -3.12 -7.51
CA LEU A 5 -0.68 -3.55 -6.40
C LEU A 5 -1.97 -2.70 -6.35
N ILE A 6 -3.09 -3.34 -6.64
CA ILE A 6 -4.41 -2.69 -6.70
C ILE A 6 -5.22 -3.12 -5.49
N GLY A 7 -5.33 -2.24 -4.49
CA GLY A 7 -6.13 -2.48 -3.29
C GLY A 7 -7.57 -2.03 -3.49
N ILE A 8 -8.52 -2.97 -3.51
CA ILE A 8 -9.96 -2.69 -3.66
C ILE A 8 -10.65 -2.72 -2.29
N GLY A 9 -11.34 -1.62 -1.96
CA GLY A 9 -12.03 -1.40 -0.69
C GLY A 9 -11.10 -1.33 0.52
N GLY A 10 -11.70 -1.18 1.71
CA GLY A 10 -10.96 -1.11 2.98
C GLY A 10 -10.10 -2.35 3.27
N THR A 11 -10.52 -3.54 2.85
CA THR A 11 -9.72 -4.77 2.99
C THR A 11 -8.51 -4.74 2.07
N GLY A 12 -8.67 -4.33 0.81
CA GLY A 12 -7.55 -4.14 -0.11
C GLY A 12 -6.55 -3.12 0.41
N ALA A 13 -7.02 -2.04 1.04
CA ALA A 13 -6.16 -1.05 1.68
C ALA A 13 -5.28 -1.66 2.80
N LYS A 14 -5.84 -2.55 3.63
CA LYS A 14 -5.05 -3.28 4.66
C LYS A 14 -4.00 -4.21 4.04
N CYS A 15 -4.31 -4.88 2.94
CA CYS A 15 -3.34 -5.72 2.23
C CYS A 15 -2.17 -4.86 1.70
N VAL A 16 -2.47 -3.70 1.11
CA VAL A 16 -1.46 -2.74 0.66
C VAL A 16 -0.60 -2.25 1.82
N GLU A 17 -1.20 -1.94 2.96
CA GLU A 17 -0.49 -1.56 4.19
C GLU A 17 0.50 -2.66 4.61
N ALA A 18 0.08 -3.92 4.64
CA ALA A 18 0.96 -5.05 4.98
C ALA A 18 2.11 -5.20 3.97
N VAL A 19 1.84 -5.10 2.68
CA VAL A 19 2.88 -5.15 1.63
C VAL A 19 3.88 -4.02 1.80
N SER A 20 3.45 -2.80 2.18
CA SER A 20 4.37 -1.69 2.42
C SER A 20 5.36 -1.96 3.57
N LYS A 21 4.91 -2.64 4.63
CA LYS A 21 5.75 -3.06 5.76
C LYS A 21 6.73 -4.16 5.35
N ILE A 22 6.26 -5.11 4.55
CA ILE A 22 7.09 -6.18 4.00
C ILE A 22 8.16 -5.62 3.05
N ALA A 23 7.80 -4.64 2.23
CA ALA A 23 8.75 -3.96 1.35
C ALA A 23 9.82 -3.20 2.15
N ALA A 24 9.42 -2.54 3.24
CA ALA A 24 10.34 -1.81 4.12
C ALA A 24 11.37 -2.69 4.83
N VAL A 25 11.12 -3.99 5.00
CA VAL A 25 12.09 -4.95 5.57
C VAL A 25 12.97 -5.63 4.50
N GLY A 26 12.92 -5.16 3.26
CA GLY A 26 13.85 -5.58 2.19
C GLY A 26 13.30 -6.63 1.21
N LEU A 27 12.01 -6.96 1.29
CA LEU A 27 11.34 -7.78 0.27
C LEU A 27 10.80 -6.91 -0.87
N PHE A 28 10.53 -7.47 -2.05
CA PHE A 28 10.01 -6.73 -3.22
C PHE A 28 10.89 -5.54 -3.66
N ASN A 29 12.21 -5.67 -3.56
CA ASN A 29 13.19 -4.64 -3.88
C ASN A 29 13.69 -4.66 -5.34
N GLU A 30 13.38 -5.72 -6.09
CA GLU A 30 13.83 -5.91 -7.48
C GLU A 30 13.21 -4.88 -8.42
N GLU A 31 11.97 -4.46 -8.16
CA GLU A 31 11.22 -3.53 -9.00
C GLU A 31 10.33 -2.59 -8.17
N PRO A 32 10.09 -1.36 -8.63
CA PRO A 32 9.24 -0.41 -7.90
C PRO A 32 7.79 -0.90 -7.82
N ILE A 33 7.24 -0.88 -6.61
CA ILE A 33 5.83 -1.18 -6.34
C ILE A 33 4.98 0.05 -6.67
N LYS A 34 4.06 -0.10 -7.63
CA LYS A 34 3.06 0.92 -8.00
C LYS A 34 1.73 0.57 -7.36
N VAL A 35 1.23 1.44 -6.51
CA VAL A 35 0.01 1.22 -5.72
C VAL A 35 -1.15 2.02 -6.32
N LEU A 36 -2.29 1.35 -6.53
CA LEU A 36 -3.58 1.97 -6.85
C LEU A 36 -4.60 1.56 -5.80
N PHE A 37 -5.36 2.51 -5.29
CA PHE A 37 -6.51 2.22 -4.41
C PHE A 37 -7.80 2.44 -5.18
N VAL A 38 -8.74 1.50 -5.04
CA VAL A 38 -10.10 1.61 -5.56
C VAL A 38 -11.03 1.43 -4.37
N ASP A 39 -11.46 2.51 -3.76
CA ASP A 39 -12.37 2.49 -2.61
C ASP A 39 -13.55 3.41 -2.88
N ALA A 40 -14.76 2.87 -2.82
CA ALA A 40 -15.98 3.66 -2.95
C ALA A 40 -16.45 4.23 -1.60
N ASP A 41 -15.88 3.74 -0.50
CA ASP A 41 -16.22 4.14 0.87
C ASP A 41 -14.97 4.64 1.61
N GLU A 42 -14.72 5.95 1.52
CA GLU A 42 -13.58 6.59 2.18
C GLU A 42 -13.72 6.71 3.71
N THR A 43 -14.87 6.38 4.30
CA THR A 43 -15.17 6.72 5.70
C THR A 43 -14.51 5.81 6.74
N ASN A 44 -14.10 4.59 6.38
CA ASN A 44 -13.57 3.62 7.35
C ASN A 44 -12.11 3.88 7.79
N GLY A 45 -11.41 4.83 7.17
CA GLY A 45 -10.04 5.24 7.52
C GLY A 45 -8.91 4.26 7.15
N ASN A 46 -9.21 3.07 6.63
CA ASN A 46 -8.19 2.09 6.22
C ASN A 46 -7.34 2.62 5.06
N LEU A 47 -7.96 3.31 4.09
CA LEU A 47 -7.24 3.96 2.99
C LEU A 47 -6.25 5.01 3.50
N ALA A 48 -6.69 5.87 4.42
CA ALA A 48 -5.84 6.90 5.03
C ALA A 48 -4.67 6.26 5.79
N ARG A 49 -4.91 5.21 6.60
CA ARG A 49 -3.87 4.49 7.33
C ARG A 49 -2.84 3.87 6.38
N ALA A 50 -3.30 3.20 5.31
CA ALA A 50 -2.42 2.59 4.32
C ALA A 50 -1.55 3.64 3.60
N ARG A 51 -2.12 4.78 3.22
CA ARG A 51 -1.36 5.90 2.62
C ARG A 51 -0.31 6.45 3.57
N THR A 52 -0.64 6.63 4.85
CA THR A 52 0.32 7.06 5.87
C THR A 52 1.48 6.08 6.00
N SER A 53 1.21 4.77 6.08
CA SER A 53 2.28 3.75 6.12
C SER A 53 3.19 3.81 4.90
N ILE A 54 2.64 3.93 3.70
CA ILE A 54 3.44 4.08 2.47
C ILE A 54 4.31 5.34 2.55
N SER A 55 3.76 6.48 2.98
CA SER A 55 4.51 7.73 3.11
C SER A 55 5.65 7.64 4.12
N ILE A 56 5.45 6.95 5.25
CA ILE A 56 6.50 6.71 6.24
C ILE A 56 7.64 5.93 5.61
N TYR A 57 7.36 4.78 4.99
CA TYR A 57 8.41 3.91 4.44
C TYR A 57 9.07 4.42 3.16
N LYS A 58 8.44 5.36 2.44
CA LYS A 58 9.08 6.03 1.31
C LYS A 58 10.05 7.14 1.70
N ASN A 59 9.89 7.72 2.90
CA ASN A 59 10.69 8.84 3.39
C ASN A 59 11.78 8.40 4.38
N LEU A 60 11.89 7.10 4.65
CA LEU A 60 12.98 6.47 5.40
C LEU A 60 14.11 6.11 4.43
#